data_AF-A0A816HZ20-F1
#
_entry.id   AF-A0A816HZ20-F1
#
_cell.length_a   1.000
_cell.length_b   1.000
_cell.length_c   1.000
_cell.angle_alpha   90.00
_cell.angle_beta   90.00
_cell.angle_gamma   90.00
#
_symmetry.space_group_name_H-M   'P 1'
#
loop_
_entity.id
_entity.type
_entity.pdbx_description
1 polymer ?
#
loop_
_entity_poly.entity_id
_entity_poly.type
_entity_poly.pdbx_seq_one_letter_code
_entity_poly.pdbx_strand_id
1 'polypeptide(L)'
;PIFQKYLPKQLSQVLEHWLSDGTLDADQKQIFRTCAEFLLRSTKTDSNAKQWISQQSELINFTEKCLNEIGAYGYYIEIGCLEDPNLESFDWLIQAFGNVQCKQLLDVLVKCVTSRFYVDALRGLSEGKSTSLSITEHFLLVTCPNYIVTCDRDKSYSSKIANEMLNHYDDLLAHFLPHVKQWTTSIMSCLFYPMKIVLSTIPSLPYEQRKPMYDIILAILLNTSTSSTNIGEVHDKLIYTSLCLLTEIVRCDRVLSNELKNKSDAKSDLIKVLNDLSKYESNEQIQLKAIELTSLLVPEEEFRKENNAERVTGLFLQNFNAALQSGKSNKVNAVLRGFRDLVGNDDVKEEVIKQNALPSIIKFAKETNDDPLPLEIVYAMTFNTDAKKIICEGTEFVDHVKQLRDSEKKDVSKMAHGIMWKIEDEEKFKQRGEQKNKEKPQNDKSGDDASKGRSDTDSIQYDMMISYCWAQKDLCHKINDRLEQDGYKVWLDRDEMRGSIIESMAEAIEQSRFVLICMSSNYKKSTNCKAEAEYAFNRKSKIIPLIVEPQYKADGWLGFLAGSKIYVDFADK
;
A
#
# COMPACT_ATOMS: atom_id res chain seq x y z
N PRO A 1 32.11 34.06 2.33
CA PRO A 1 32.58 34.92 3.46
C PRO A 1 31.70 36.16 3.72
N ILE A 2 31.55 37.09 2.77
CA ILE A 2 30.76 38.33 2.97
C ILE A 2 29.27 38.00 3.11
N PHE A 3 28.71 37.26 2.14
CA PHE A 3 27.32 36.81 2.21
C PHE A 3 27.04 36.00 3.49
N GLN A 4 27.89 35.03 3.84
CA GLN A 4 27.73 34.25 5.08
C GLN A 4 27.71 35.12 6.37
N LYS A 5 28.34 36.29 6.37
CA LYS A 5 28.43 37.18 7.54
C LYS A 5 27.25 38.15 7.66
N TYR A 6 26.69 38.62 6.54
CA TYR A 6 25.68 39.67 6.53
C TYR A 6 24.28 39.20 6.12
N LEU A 7 24.20 38.13 5.32
CA LEU A 7 22.96 37.60 4.76
C LEU A 7 21.91 37.20 5.83
N PRO A 8 22.25 36.50 6.93
CA PRO A 8 21.26 36.12 7.94
C PRO A 8 20.62 37.35 8.58
N LYS A 9 21.46 38.30 9.01
CA LYS A 9 21.00 39.51 9.69
C LYS A 9 20.12 40.37 8.79
N GLN A 10 20.50 40.53 7.52
CA GLN A 10 19.73 41.31 6.56
C GLN A 10 18.39 40.65 6.25
N LEU A 11 18.36 39.34 5.99
CA LEU A 11 17.10 38.63 5.74
C LEU A 11 16.21 38.59 6.99
N SER A 12 16.75 38.32 8.17
CA SER A 12 15.98 38.35 9.42
C SER A 12 15.36 39.72 9.67
N GLN A 13 16.10 40.81 9.44
CA GLN A 13 15.57 42.18 9.53
C GLN A 13 14.48 42.46 8.50
N VAL A 14 14.65 41.99 7.26
CA VAL A 14 13.61 42.13 6.22
C VAL A 14 12.34 41.38 6.62
N LEU A 15 12.45 40.14 7.11
CA LEU A 15 11.30 39.37 7.58
C LEU A 15 10.66 40.00 8.81
N GLU A 16 11.45 40.55 9.73
CA GLU A 16 10.95 41.27 10.91
C GLU A 16 10.14 42.52 10.52
N HIS A 17 10.65 43.35 9.61
CA HIS A 17 9.91 44.51 9.09
C HIS A 17 8.67 44.09 8.31
N TRP A 18 8.78 43.02 7.50
CA TRP A 18 7.62 42.52 6.78
C TRP A 18 6.52 42.06 7.74
N LEU A 19 6.90 41.36 8.81
CA LEU A 19 6.01 40.89 9.87
C LEU A 19 5.35 42.04 10.64
N SER A 20 6.05 43.16 10.87
CA SER A 20 5.51 44.31 11.62
C SER A 20 4.63 45.23 10.78
N ASP A 21 5.06 45.54 9.55
CA ASP A 21 4.53 46.67 8.78
C ASP A 21 3.65 46.23 7.62
N GLY A 22 3.56 44.92 7.34
CA GLY A 22 2.73 44.40 6.26
C GLY A 22 3.37 44.55 4.86
N THR A 23 4.32 45.47 4.72
CA THR A 23 4.89 45.93 3.45
C THR A 23 6.39 46.16 3.57
N LEU A 24 7.08 46.17 2.43
CA LEU A 24 8.52 46.41 2.35
C LEU A 24 8.79 47.58 1.40
N ASP A 25 9.79 48.39 1.73
CA ASP A 25 10.28 49.44 0.84
C ASP A 25 11.03 48.84 -0.39
N ALA A 26 11.39 49.68 -1.35
CA ALA A 26 12.02 49.23 -2.59
C ALA A 26 13.38 48.55 -2.37
N ASP A 27 14.18 49.04 -1.42
CA ASP A 27 15.51 48.50 -1.12
C ASP A 27 15.38 47.15 -0.41
N GLN A 28 14.48 47.07 0.57
CA GLN A 28 14.15 45.84 1.29
C GLN A 28 13.62 44.76 0.34
N LYS A 29 12.71 45.11 -0.59
CA LYS A 29 12.22 44.20 -1.63
C LYS A 29 13.34 43.64 -2.49
N GLN A 30 14.24 44.51 -2.96
CA GLN A 30 15.35 44.11 -3.81
C GLN A 30 16.34 43.21 -3.04
N ILE A 31 16.63 43.54 -1.78
CA ILE A 31 17.44 42.72 -0.88
C ILE A 31 16.80 41.34 -0.71
N PHE A 32 15.50 41.30 -0.39
CA PHE A 32 14.80 40.04 -0.15
C PHE A 32 14.86 39.14 -1.38
N ARG A 33 14.47 39.67 -2.55
CA ARG A 33 14.45 38.97 -3.83
C ARG A 33 15.82 38.38 -4.16
N THR A 34 16.86 39.22 -4.11
CA THR A 34 18.24 38.81 -4.45
C THR A 34 18.75 37.72 -3.51
N CYS A 35 18.48 37.87 -2.21
CA CYS A 35 18.96 36.96 -1.19
C CYS A 35 18.22 35.61 -1.25
N ALA A 36 16.90 35.62 -1.38
CA ALA A 36 16.08 34.42 -1.47
C ALA A 36 16.38 33.63 -2.75
N GLU A 37 16.52 34.31 -3.88
CA GLU A 37 16.90 33.67 -5.15
C GLU A 37 18.28 33.02 -5.06
N PHE A 38 19.26 33.72 -4.47
CA PHE A 38 20.59 33.19 -4.24
C PHE A 38 20.54 31.92 -3.38
N LEU A 39 19.83 31.96 -2.25
CA LEU A 39 19.67 30.80 -1.37
C LEU A 39 18.98 29.62 -2.07
N LEU A 40 17.93 29.87 -2.83
CA LEU A 40 17.26 28.83 -3.62
C LEU A 40 18.21 28.17 -4.60
N ARG A 41 18.99 28.95 -5.36
CA ARG A 41 19.95 28.42 -6.34
C ARG A 41 21.09 27.67 -5.66
N SER A 42 21.68 28.24 -4.61
CA SER A 42 22.82 27.64 -3.90
C SER A 42 22.44 26.35 -3.17
N THR A 43 21.28 26.31 -2.51
CA THR A 43 20.83 25.12 -1.78
C THR A 43 20.43 23.94 -2.68
N LYS A 44 20.22 24.15 -3.99
CA LYS A 44 19.97 23.03 -4.92
C LYS A 44 21.20 22.15 -5.11
N THR A 45 22.40 22.73 -5.15
CA THR A 45 23.62 22.02 -5.58
C THR A 45 24.73 21.97 -4.52
N ASP A 46 24.83 22.95 -3.63
CA ASP A 46 25.96 23.12 -2.71
C ASP A 46 25.65 22.60 -1.29
N SER A 47 26.40 21.59 -0.84
CA SER A 47 26.29 21.03 0.51
C SER A 47 26.65 22.03 1.61
N ASN A 48 27.58 22.95 1.37
CA ASN A 48 27.95 23.98 2.34
C ASN A 48 26.83 25.01 2.51
N ALA A 49 26.15 25.37 1.41
CA ALA A 49 24.99 26.25 1.47
C ALA A 49 23.84 25.58 2.26
N LYS A 50 23.61 24.27 2.04
CA LYS A 50 22.65 23.48 2.80
C LYS A 50 22.97 23.46 4.30
N GLN A 51 24.22 23.20 4.65
CA GLN A 51 24.66 23.20 6.05
C GLN A 51 24.51 24.59 6.68
N TRP A 52 24.88 25.64 5.96
CA TRP A 52 24.83 27.01 6.46
C TRP A 52 23.40 27.47 6.78
N ILE A 53 22.44 27.28 5.86
CA ILE A 53 21.06 27.75 6.07
C ILE A 53 20.38 26.99 7.22
N SER A 54 20.71 25.70 7.40
CA SER A 54 20.18 24.87 8.49
C SER A 54 20.62 25.33 9.88
N GLN A 55 21.68 26.14 9.97
CA GLN A 55 22.23 26.66 11.23
C GLN A 55 21.69 28.06 11.59
N GLN A 56 20.91 28.70 10.72
CA GLN A 56 20.43 30.07 10.93
C GLN A 56 19.15 30.10 11.77
N SER A 57 19.26 29.90 13.09
CA SER A 57 18.10 29.83 14.01
C SER A 57 17.23 31.08 14.01
N GLU A 58 17.83 32.27 13.93
CA GLU A 58 17.10 33.55 13.89
C GLU A 58 16.26 33.66 12.62
N LEU A 59 16.84 33.33 11.46
CA LEU A 59 16.14 33.36 10.18
C LEU A 59 14.98 32.35 10.16
N ILE A 60 15.19 31.15 10.72
CA ILE A 60 14.14 30.12 10.82
C ILE A 60 13.00 30.62 11.71
N ASN A 61 13.30 31.23 12.86
CA ASN A 61 12.29 31.77 13.78
C ASN A 61 11.42 32.87 13.14
N PHE A 62 12.03 33.82 12.41
CA PHE A 62 11.24 34.83 11.71
C PHE A 62 10.42 34.23 10.55
N THR A 63 10.99 33.26 9.82
CA THR A 63 10.26 32.53 8.78
C THR A 63 9.04 31.80 9.35
N GLU A 64 9.21 31.13 10.50
CA GLU A 64 8.14 30.44 11.22
C GLU A 64 7.02 31.41 11.63
N LYS A 65 7.36 32.59 12.14
CA LYS A 65 6.38 33.64 12.49
C LYS A 65 5.60 34.13 11.27
N CYS A 66 6.28 34.44 10.16
CA CYS A 66 5.61 34.85 8.92
C CYS A 66 4.66 33.76 8.41
N LEU A 67 5.09 32.49 8.40
CA LEU A 67 4.23 31.36 8.06
C LEU A 67 3.01 31.25 8.99
N ASN A 68 3.17 31.55 10.28
CA ASN A 68 2.09 31.44 11.25
C ASN A 68 1.05 32.54 11.04
N GLU A 69 1.46 33.77 10.70
CA GLU A 69 0.54 34.85 10.33
C GLU A 69 -0.23 34.51 9.04
N ILE A 70 0.46 33.93 8.05
CA ILE A 70 -0.15 33.43 6.82
C ILE A 70 -1.20 32.35 7.13
N GLY A 71 -0.83 31.31 7.89
CA GLY A 71 -1.73 30.19 8.17
C GLY A 71 -2.91 30.57 9.08
N ALA A 72 -2.72 31.49 10.03
CA ALA A 72 -3.75 31.87 11.00
C ALA A 72 -4.73 32.91 10.47
N TYR A 73 -4.24 33.91 9.73
CA TYR A 73 -5.03 35.09 9.37
C TYR A 73 -5.10 35.33 7.86
N GLY A 74 -4.31 34.62 7.06
CA GLY A 74 -4.20 34.88 5.62
C GLY A 74 -3.55 36.22 5.35
N TYR A 75 -2.77 36.76 6.30
CA TYR A 75 -1.96 37.94 6.05
C TYR A 75 -1.07 37.67 4.83
N TYR A 76 -0.88 38.69 3.98
CA TYR A 76 -0.08 38.62 2.76
C TYR A 76 -0.66 37.73 1.65
N ILE A 77 -1.87 37.18 1.82
CA ILE A 77 -2.53 36.34 0.83
C ILE A 77 -3.70 37.11 0.24
N GLU A 78 -3.56 37.46 -1.03
CA GLU A 78 -4.67 37.94 -1.87
C GLU A 78 -4.89 36.93 -3.00
N ILE A 79 -6.02 36.21 -2.95
CA ILE A 79 -6.37 35.19 -3.94
C ILE A 79 -6.64 35.88 -5.28
N GLY A 80 -5.98 35.42 -6.34
CA GLY A 80 -6.05 36.01 -7.68
C GLY A 80 -5.06 37.14 -7.93
N CYS A 81 -4.22 37.53 -6.94
CA CYS A 81 -3.13 38.48 -7.15
C CYS A 81 -2.00 37.82 -7.97
N LEU A 82 -1.83 38.24 -9.23
CA LEU A 82 -0.84 37.67 -10.14
C LEU A 82 0.61 38.02 -9.75
N GLU A 83 0.83 39.11 -9.02
CA GLU A 83 2.16 39.61 -8.66
C GLU A 83 2.18 40.14 -7.22
N ASP A 84 2.79 39.37 -6.32
CA ASP A 84 3.26 39.86 -5.01
C ASP A 84 4.78 39.58 -4.89
N PRO A 85 5.64 40.59 -5.04
CA PRO A 85 7.09 40.39 -5.02
C PRO A 85 7.62 39.98 -3.63
N ASN A 86 6.90 40.29 -2.55
CA ASN A 86 7.28 39.88 -1.20
C ASN A 86 6.99 38.39 -1.04
N LEU A 87 5.79 37.96 -1.45
CA LEU A 87 5.42 36.55 -1.40
C LEU A 87 6.24 35.69 -2.37
N GLU A 88 6.62 36.21 -3.54
CA GLU A 88 7.55 35.56 -4.48
C GLU A 88 8.90 35.27 -3.82
N SER A 89 9.47 36.30 -3.18
CA SER A 89 10.75 36.20 -2.48
C SER A 89 10.65 35.23 -1.30
N PHE A 90 9.53 35.25 -0.59
CA PHE A 90 9.27 34.33 0.51
C PHE A 90 9.09 32.88 0.03
N ASP A 91 8.39 32.66 -1.08
CA ASP A 91 8.24 31.34 -1.71
C ASP A 91 9.60 30.73 -2.03
N TRP A 92 10.52 31.50 -2.63
CA TRP A 92 11.89 31.04 -2.88
C TRP A 92 12.66 30.70 -1.61
N LEU A 93 12.47 31.48 -0.54
CA LEU A 93 13.08 31.19 0.76
C LEU A 93 12.53 29.88 1.35
N ILE A 94 11.23 29.64 1.28
CA ILE A 94 10.62 28.38 1.72
C ILE A 94 11.13 27.20 0.89
N GLN A 95 11.24 27.33 -0.43
CA GLN A 95 11.85 26.31 -1.27
C GLN A 95 13.32 26.03 -0.89
N ALA A 96 14.09 27.05 -0.53
CA ALA A 96 15.47 26.90 -0.05
C ALA A 96 15.54 26.10 1.27
N PHE A 97 14.61 26.36 2.21
CA PHE A 97 14.46 25.55 3.42
C PHE A 97 14.00 24.11 3.13
N GLY A 98 13.18 23.92 2.10
CA GLY A 98 12.75 22.59 1.65
C GLY A 98 13.92 21.75 1.13
N ASN A 99 14.85 22.36 0.41
CA ASN A 99 16.07 21.69 -0.08
C ASN A 99 16.98 21.14 1.05
N VAL A 100 16.86 21.68 2.27
CA VAL A 100 17.56 21.21 3.47
C VAL A 100 16.69 20.39 4.41
N GLN A 101 15.43 20.18 4.06
CA GLN A 101 14.45 19.45 4.86
C GLN A 101 14.33 19.97 6.31
N CYS A 102 14.26 21.29 6.48
CA CYS A 102 14.20 21.90 7.82
C CYS A 102 12.88 21.52 8.52
N LYS A 103 12.96 20.68 9.57
CA LYS A 103 11.79 20.16 10.29
C LYS A 103 11.06 21.20 11.14
N GLN A 104 11.74 22.27 11.55
CA GLN A 104 11.17 23.31 12.43
C GLN A 104 9.99 24.05 11.79
N LEU A 105 9.94 24.10 10.45
CA LEU A 105 8.85 24.78 9.72
C LEU A 105 7.64 23.88 9.45
N LEU A 106 7.73 22.56 9.70
CA LEU A 106 6.69 21.61 9.30
C LEU A 106 5.35 21.88 9.98
N ASP A 107 5.34 22.12 11.29
CA ASP A 107 4.10 22.36 12.05
C ASP A 107 3.31 23.55 11.48
N VAL A 108 4.01 24.62 11.11
CA VAL A 108 3.37 25.84 10.61
C VAL A 108 2.97 25.70 9.14
N LEU A 109 3.78 25.02 8.32
CA LEU A 109 3.38 24.68 6.95
C LEU A 109 2.12 23.79 6.92
N VAL A 110 2.00 22.87 7.89
CA VAL A 110 0.79 22.06 8.07
C VAL A 110 -0.41 22.95 8.37
N LYS A 111 -0.28 23.95 9.27
CA LYS A 111 -1.35 24.93 9.50
C LYS A 111 -1.71 25.70 8.22
N CYS A 112 -0.75 26.03 7.37
CA CYS A 112 -1.04 26.70 6.09
C CYS A 112 -1.90 25.82 5.19
N VAL A 113 -1.52 24.55 4.99
CA VAL A 113 -2.26 23.64 4.09
C VAL A 113 -3.58 23.14 4.65
N THR A 114 -3.81 23.25 5.96
CA THR A 114 -5.11 22.95 6.59
C THR A 114 -5.95 24.19 6.88
N SER A 115 -5.48 25.38 6.48
CA SER A 115 -6.22 26.62 6.65
C SER A 115 -7.39 26.75 5.66
N ARG A 116 -8.38 27.58 6.00
CA ARG A 116 -9.46 27.96 5.07
C ARG A 116 -8.90 28.57 3.77
N PHE A 117 -7.78 29.30 3.85
CA PHE A 117 -7.18 29.97 2.70
C PHE A 117 -6.64 28.99 1.66
N TYR A 118 -6.15 27.84 2.10
CA TYR A 118 -5.76 26.76 1.20
C TYR A 118 -6.97 26.20 0.45
N VAL A 119 -8.09 25.97 1.16
CA VAL A 119 -9.35 25.50 0.54
C VAL A 119 -9.92 26.56 -0.40
N ASP A 120 -9.91 27.83 -0.01
CA ASP A 120 -10.37 28.95 -0.83
C ASP A 120 -9.48 29.14 -2.08
N ALA A 121 -8.16 28.97 -1.95
CA ALA A 121 -7.24 28.98 -3.09
C ALA A 121 -7.52 27.80 -4.04
N LEU A 122 -7.81 26.60 -3.52
CA LEU A 122 -8.27 25.49 -4.36
C LEU A 122 -9.59 25.82 -5.06
N ARG A 123 -10.61 26.34 -4.34
CA ARG A 123 -11.90 26.72 -4.95
C ARG A 123 -11.80 27.86 -5.95
N GLY A 124 -10.83 28.75 -5.77
CA GLY A 124 -10.52 29.85 -6.66
C GLY A 124 -9.93 29.39 -8.01
N LEU A 125 -9.52 28.12 -8.12
CA LEU A 125 -9.08 27.52 -9.37
C LEU A 125 -10.27 27.32 -10.32
N SER A 126 -10.78 28.38 -10.97
CA SER A 126 -11.92 28.27 -11.90
C SER A 126 -11.78 29.11 -13.18
N GLU A 127 -11.90 28.41 -14.32
CA GLU A 127 -12.49 28.81 -15.61
C GLU A 127 -11.88 29.98 -16.44
N GLY A 128 -10.56 30.11 -16.49
CA GLY A 128 -9.87 31.00 -17.43
C GLY A 128 -8.78 30.29 -18.24
N LYS A 129 -8.52 30.75 -19.48
CA LYS A 129 -7.43 30.29 -20.36
C LYS A 129 -6.01 30.48 -19.77
N SER A 130 -5.88 31.08 -18.59
CA SER A 130 -4.57 31.28 -17.97
C SER A 130 -4.05 29.94 -17.45
N THR A 131 -2.99 29.45 -18.07
CA THR A 131 -2.29 28.24 -17.64
C THR A 131 -1.38 28.47 -16.43
N SER A 132 -1.17 29.71 -15.98
CA SER A 132 -0.25 30.04 -14.89
C SER A 132 -0.96 30.28 -13.57
N LEU A 133 -0.51 29.59 -12.52
CA LEU A 133 -0.88 29.87 -11.13
C LEU A 133 -0.38 31.27 -10.74
N SER A 134 -1.17 32.00 -9.97
CA SER A 134 -0.71 33.17 -9.22
C SER A 134 0.38 32.79 -8.21
N ILE A 135 1.13 33.77 -7.73
CA ILE A 135 2.17 33.55 -6.72
C ILE A 135 1.56 32.98 -5.43
N THR A 136 0.39 33.48 -5.05
CA THR A 136 -0.40 32.96 -3.92
C THR A 136 -0.79 31.50 -4.09
N GLU A 137 -1.35 31.13 -5.24
CA GLU A 137 -1.73 29.75 -5.52
C GLU A 137 -0.51 28.84 -5.61
N HIS A 138 0.57 29.27 -6.24
CA HIS A 138 1.81 28.49 -6.29
C HIS A 138 2.36 28.24 -4.87
N PHE A 139 2.45 29.28 -4.05
CA PHE A 139 2.94 29.17 -2.68
C PHE A 139 2.10 28.18 -1.86
N LEU A 140 0.77 28.41 -1.80
CA LEU A 140 -0.13 27.59 -1.00
C LEU A 140 -0.29 26.18 -1.55
N LEU A 141 -0.54 26.02 -2.85
CA LEU A 141 -0.99 24.77 -3.47
C LEU A 141 0.16 23.90 -3.99
N VAL A 142 1.35 24.46 -4.17
CA VAL A 142 2.53 23.74 -4.68
C VAL A 142 3.66 23.75 -3.65
N THR A 143 4.18 24.92 -3.27
CA THR A 143 5.38 25.01 -2.43
C THR A 143 5.17 24.43 -1.04
N CYS A 144 4.15 24.89 -0.31
CA CYS A 144 3.85 24.41 1.04
C CYS A 144 3.65 22.89 1.10
N PRO A 145 2.74 22.27 0.29
CA PRO A 145 2.53 20.83 0.38
C PRO A 145 3.70 20.02 -0.17
N ASN A 146 4.44 20.51 -1.18
CA ASN A 146 5.65 19.84 -1.65
C ASN A 146 6.71 19.77 -0.56
N TYR A 147 6.87 20.85 0.22
CA TYR A 147 7.75 20.86 1.37
C TYR A 147 7.36 19.75 2.35
N ILE A 148 6.07 19.64 2.70
CA ILE A 148 5.58 18.62 3.63
C ILE A 148 5.86 17.22 3.09
N VAL A 149 5.47 16.92 1.84
CA VAL A 149 5.66 15.61 1.20
C VAL A 149 7.14 15.20 1.13
N THR A 150 8.05 16.15 0.95
CA THR A 150 9.49 15.87 0.86
C THR A 150 10.17 15.71 2.22
N CYS A 151 9.61 16.31 3.28
CA CYS A 151 10.24 16.37 4.60
C CYS A 151 9.61 15.44 5.65
N ASP A 152 8.31 15.13 5.54
CA ASP A 152 7.60 14.22 6.45
C ASP A 152 7.93 12.75 6.14
N ARG A 153 9.03 12.26 6.73
CA ARG A 153 9.46 10.86 6.57
C ARG A 153 8.65 9.89 7.43
N ASP A 154 8.14 10.35 8.56
CA ASP A 154 7.46 9.53 9.58
C ASP A 154 5.95 9.48 9.36
N LYS A 155 5.43 10.25 8.38
CA LYS A 155 4.01 10.33 8.00
C LYS A 155 3.10 10.80 9.14
N SER A 156 3.67 11.42 10.17
CA SER A 156 2.92 11.89 11.34
C SER A 156 2.01 13.06 10.99
N TYR A 157 2.41 13.89 10.03
CA TYR A 157 1.62 15.04 9.59
C TYR A 157 0.55 14.64 8.59
N SER A 158 0.78 13.61 7.78
CA SER A 158 -0.21 13.10 6.84
C SER A 158 -1.57 12.82 7.48
N SER A 159 -1.59 12.19 8.67
CA SER A 159 -2.85 11.88 9.38
C SER A 159 -3.57 13.12 9.87
N LYS A 160 -2.82 14.12 10.36
CA LYS A 160 -3.39 15.40 10.79
C LYS A 160 -3.99 16.16 9.62
N ILE A 161 -3.25 16.26 8.52
CA ILE A 161 -3.72 16.93 7.29
C ILE A 161 -4.94 16.20 6.75
N ALA A 162 -4.90 14.86 6.68
CA ALA A 162 -6.05 14.08 6.21
C ALA A 162 -7.31 14.38 7.03
N ASN A 163 -7.23 14.37 8.37
CA ASN A 163 -8.39 14.62 9.22
C ASN A 163 -8.97 16.04 9.10
N GLU A 164 -8.11 17.05 8.92
CA GLU A 164 -8.54 18.44 8.78
C GLU A 164 -9.05 18.75 7.36
N MET A 165 -8.35 18.27 6.33
CA MET A 165 -8.67 18.56 4.93
C MET A 165 -9.80 17.70 4.35
N LEU A 166 -9.88 16.41 4.70
CA LEU A 166 -10.83 15.48 4.06
C LEU A 166 -12.29 15.86 4.34
N ASN A 167 -12.58 16.56 5.44
CA ASN A 167 -13.93 17.04 5.74
C ASN A 167 -14.43 18.06 4.70
N HIS A 168 -13.54 18.65 3.91
CA HIS A 168 -13.88 19.62 2.87
C HIS A 168 -13.91 19.01 1.46
N TYR A 169 -13.65 17.69 1.33
CA TYR A 169 -13.56 17.05 0.02
C TYR A 169 -14.90 16.94 -0.69
N ASP A 170 -16.02 16.81 0.03
CA ASP A 170 -17.36 16.79 -0.59
C ASP A 170 -17.66 18.09 -1.33
N ASP A 171 -17.26 19.23 -0.75
CA ASP A 171 -17.40 20.53 -1.40
C ASP A 171 -16.45 20.66 -2.61
N LEU A 172 -15.20 20.19 -2.48
CA LEU A 172 -14.23 20.19 -3.58
C LEU A 172 -14.69 19.28 -4.73
N LEU A 173 -15.28 18.14 -4.41
CA LEU A 173 -15.89 17.20 -5.34
C LEU A 173 -16.99 17.86 -6.17
N ALA A 174 -17.93 18.51 -5.49
CA ALA A 174 -19.04 19.21 -6.12
C ALA A 174 -18.56 20.34 -7.04
N HIS A 175 -17.42 20.96 -6.70
CA HIS A 175 -16.81 22.02 -7.49
C HIS A 175 -16.05 21.50 -8.73
N PHE A 176 -15.15 20.52 -8.56
CA PHE A 176 -14.21 20.14 -9.63
C PHE A 176 -14.68 19.02 -10.56
N LEU A 177 -15.39 18.01 -10.04
CA LEU A 177 -15.74 16.83 -10.84
C LEU A 177 -16.63 17.13 -12.07
N PRO A 178 -17.62 18.03 -12.00
CA PRO A 178 -18.44 18.35 -13.19
C PRO A 178 -17.60 18.86 -14.37
N HIS A 179 -16.42 19.42 -14.10
CA HIS A 179 -15.52 20.03 -15.07
C HIS A 179 -14.25 19.20 -15.33
N VAL A 180 -14.19 17.94 -14.92
CA VAL A 180 -12.99 17.07 -15.04
C VAL A 180 -12.40 17.05 -16.45
N LYS A 181 -13.23 17.13 -17.48
CA LYS A 181 -12.81 17.16 -18.90
C LYS A 181 -12.05 18.43 -19.30
N GLN A 182 -12.17 19.50 -18.52
CA GLN A 182 -11.62 20.83 -18.79
C GLN A 182 -10.44 21.19 -17.86
N TRP A 183 -10.00 20.26 -17.01
CA TRP A 183 -8.90 20.51 -16.07
C TRP A 183 -7.61 20.90 -16.81
N THR A 184 -6.99 21.98 -16.35
CA THR A 184 -5.67 22.45 -16.81
C THR A 184 -4.55 21.70 -16.08
N THR A 185 -3.32 21.76 -16.62
CA THR A 185 -2.13 21.21 -15.94
C THR A 185 -1.94 21.76 -14.52
N SER A 186 -2.33 23.00 -14.29
CA SER A 186 -2.25 23.68 -13.00
C SER A 186 -3.22 23.08 -11.98
N ILE A 187 -4.48 22.82 -12.38
CA ILE A 187 -5.46 22.12 -11.55
C ILE A 187 -4.94 20.73 -11.19
N MET A 188 -4.45 19.98 -12.18
CA MET A 188 -3.90 18.64 -11.96
C MET A 188 -2.70 18.65 -11.00
N SER A 189 -1.81 19.64 -11.12
CA SER A 189 -0.65 19.81 -10.23
C SER A 189 -1.08 20.09 -8.78
N CYS A 190 -2.10 20.92 -8.59
CA CYS A 190 -2.59 21.29 -7.27
C CYS A 190 -3.30 20.10 -6.59
N LEU A 191 -4.12 19.35 -7.34
CA LEU A 191 -4.84 18.17 -6.82
C LEU A 191 -3.92 16.99 -6.49
N PHE A 192 -2.76 16.89 -7.14
CA PHE A 192 -1.77 15.86 -6.85
C PHE A 192 -1.33 15.86 -5.38
N TYR A 193 -1.08 17.03 -4.80
CA TYR A 193 -0.49 17.12 -3.46
C TYR A 193 -1.40 16.61 -2.33
N PRO A 194 -2.67 17.05 -2.21
CA PRO A 194 -3.59 16.48 -1.24
C PRO A 194 -3.72 14.96 -1.39
N MET A 195 -3.85 14.47 -2.62
CA MET A 195 -3.90 13.03 -2.90
C MET A 195 -2.64 12.29 -2.44
N LYS A 196 -1.47 12.88 -2.66
CA LYS A 196 -0.18 12.29 -2.27
C LYS A 196 0.00 12.22 -0.75
N ILE A 197 -0.44 13.25 -0.03
CA ILE A 197 -0.37 13.32 1.44
C ILE A 197 -1.24 12.21 2.05
N VAL A 198 -2.48 12.09 1.57
CA VAL A 198 -3.47 11.15 2.11
C VAL A 198 -3.17 9.68 1.72
N LEU A 199 -2.39 9.42 0.68
CA LEU A 199 -2.04 8.05 0.25
C LEU A 199 -1.52 7.17 1.39
N SER A 200 -0.75 7.74 2.31
CA SER A 200 -0.20 6.97 3.42
C SER A 200 -1.17 6.69 4.57
N THR A 201 -2.33 7.37 4.60
CA THR A 201 -3.30 7.31 5.69
C THR A 201 -4.57 6.56 5.31
N ILE A 202 -4.78 6.24 4.03
CA ILE A 202 -5.94 5.49 3.52
C ILE A 202 -6.36 4.30 4.41
N PRO A 203 -5.46 3.40 4.86
CA PRO A 203 -5.85 2.25 5.66
C PRO A 203 -6.48 2.63 7.01
N SER A 204 -6.09 3.77 7.58
CA SER A 204 -6.60 4.29 8.86
C SER A 204 -7.85 5.16 8.74
N LEU A 205 -8.24 5.57 7.54
CA LEU A 205 -9.41 6.43 7.35
C LEU A 205 -10.72 5.65 7.54
N PRO A 206 -11.75 6.26 8.15
CA PRO A 206 -13.09 5.70 8.18
C PRO A 206 -13.74 5.70 6.78
N TYR A 207 -14.80 4.90 6.60
CA TYR A 207 -15.48 4.71 5.32
C TYR A 207 -16.00 6.05 4.75
N GLU A 208 -16.56 6.90 5.61
CA GLU A 208 -17.14 8.20 5.29
C GLU A 208 -16.11 9.14 4.64
N GLN A 209 -14.83 9.02 5.00
CA GLN A 209 -13.74 9.79 4.41
C GLN A 209 -13.14 9.11 3.17
N ARG A 210 -13.17 7.77 3.10
CA ARG A 210 -12.67 7.03 1.93
C ARG A 210 -13.59 7.13 0.71
N LYS A 211 -14.91 7.15 0.90
CA LYS A 211 -15.88 7.15 -0.21
C LYS A 211 -15.75 8.39 -1.12
N PRO A 212 -15.70 9.63 -0.61
CA PRO A 212 -15.48 10.82 -1.43
C PRO A 212 -14.19 10.71 -2.26
N MET A 213 -13.08 10.28 -1.63
CA MET A 213 -11.81 10.09 -2.32
C MET A 213 -11.92 9.05 -3.44
N TYR A 214 -12.55 7.91 -3.17
CA TYR A 214 -12.79 6.85 -4.14
C TYR A 214 -13.51 7.40 -5.39
N ASP A 215 -14.55 8.22 -5.20
CA ASP A 215 -15.31 8.79 -6.32
C ASP A 215 -14.46 9.80 -7.13
N ILE A 216 -13.63 10.64 -6.47
CA ILE A 216 -12.66 11.51 -7.16
C ILE A 216 -11.72 10.69 -8.02
N ILE A 217 -11.06 9.68 -7.41
CA ILE A 217 -10.02 8.91 -8.05
C ILE A 217 -10.58 8.16 -9.27
N LEU A 218 -11.77 7.58 -9.12
CA LEU A 218 -12.43 6.89 -10.23
C LEU A 218 -12.77 7.85 -11.36
N ALA A 219 -13.27 9.06 -11.05
CA ALA A 219 -13.53 10.08 -12.06
C ALA A 219 -12.26 10.56 -12.77
N ILE A 220 -11.13 10.68 -12.07
CA ILE A 220 -9.82 11.03 -12.66
C ILE A 220 -9.37 9.93 -13.64
N LEU A 221 -9.42 8.67 -13.22
CA LEU A 221 -8.94 7.55 -14.04
C LEU A 221 -9.85 7.29 -15.25
N LEU A 222 -11.18 7.40 -15.09
CA LEU A 222 -12.13 7.16 -16.17
C LEU A 222 -12.22 8.31 -17.18
N ASN A 223 -11.67 9.48 -16.86
CA ASN A 223 -11.71 10.60 -17.76
C ASN A 223 -10.59 10.54 -18.82
N THR A 224 -10.98 10.71 -20.08
CA THR A 224 -10.09 10.64 -21.24
C THR A 224 -9.12 11.83 -21.33
N SER A 225 -9.48 13.01 -20.82
CA SER A 225 -8.58 14.18 -20.84
C SER A 225 -7.41 14.01 -19.86
N THR A 226 -7.66 13.36 -18.72
CA THR A 226 -6.68 12.98 -17.69
C THR A 226 -6.00 11.64 -17.95
N SER A 227 -6.26 11.00 -19.10
CA SER A 227 -5.52 9.82 -19.58
C SER A 227 -4.91 10.04 -20.97
N SER A 228 -5.20 11.16 -21.65
CA SER A 228 -4.58 11.53 -22.93
C SER A 228 -3.10 11.89 -22.78
N THR A 229 -2.27 11.30 -23.62
CA THR A 229 -0.81 11.16 -23.51
C THR A 229 0.02 12.43 -23.76
N ASN A 230 -0.56 13.63 -23.66
CA ASN A 230 0.04 14.83 -24.28
C ASN A 230 0.24 16.05 -23.37
N ILE A 231 0.41 15.87 -22.04
CA ILE A 231 0.53 16.99 -21.09
C ILE A 231 1.82 16.93 -20.20
N GLY A 232 2.66 15.90 -20.34
CA GLY A 232 3.98 15.83 -19.68
C GLY A 232 3.98 15.33 -18.22
N GLU A 233 5.12 15.45 -17.53
CA GLU A 233 5.46 14.82 -16.22
C GLU A 233 4.43 15.01 -15.08
N VAL A 234 3.62 16.09 -15.13
CA VAL A 234 2.57 16.38 -14.13
C VAL A 234 1.46 15.34 -14.18
N HIS A 235 1.09 14.92 -15.39
CA HIS A 235 0.02 13.95 -15.63
C HIS A 235 0.39 12.58 -15.05
N ASP A 236 1.65 12.18 -15.25
CA ASP A 236 2.20 10.95 -14.70
C ASP A 236 2.10 10.88 -13.18
N LYS A 237 2.44 11.98 -12.49
CA LYS A 237 2.38 12.06 -11.02
C LYS A 237 0.94 11.91 -10.51
N LEU A 238 -0.02 12.55 -11.18
CA LEU A 238 -1.42 12.46 -10.81
C LEU A 238 -1.99 11.06 -11.09
N ILE A 239 -1.76 10.50 -12.28
CA ILE A 239 -2.19 9.14 -12.65
C ILE A 239 -1.58 8.12 -11.69
N TYR A 240 -0.27 8.15 -11.51
CA TYR A 240 0.41 7.19 -10.64
C TYR A 240 -0.12 7.25 -9.21
N THR A 241 -0.36 8.46 -8.68
CA THR A 241 -0.92 8.65 -7.34
C THR A 241 -2.37 8.16 -7.27
N SER A 242 -3.17 8.42 -8.31
CA SER A 242 -4.56 7.95 -8.43
C SER A 242 -4.62 6.42 -8.44
N LEU A 243 -3.78 5.77 -9.24
CA LEU A 243 -3.67 4.31 -9.26
C LEU A 243 -3.23 3.76 -7.91
N CYS A 244 -2.22 4.35 -7.25
CA CYS A 244 -1.79 3.94 -5.92
C CYS A 244 -2.91 4.05 -4.88
N LEU A 245 -3.67 5.15 -4.90
CA LEU A 245 -4.78 5.38 -3.98
C LEU A 245 -5.90 4.37 -4.22
N LEU A 246 -6.32 4.17 -5.47
CA LEU A 246 -7.38 3.22 -5.78
C LEU A 246 -6.99 1.80 -5.40
N THR A 247 -5.76 1.39 -5.70
CA THR A 247 -5.22 0.09 -5.28
C THR A 247 -5.26 -0.07 -3.76
N GLU A 248 -4.86 0.95 -3.00
CA GLU A 248 -4.89 0.88 -1.54
C GLU A 248 -6.32 0.81 -0.98
N ILE A 249 -7.25 1.61 -1.54
CA ILE A 249 -8.68 1.56 -1.17
C ILE A 249 -9.26 0.17 -1.47
N VAL A 250 -8.98 -0.40 -2.64
CA VAL A 250 -9.45 -1.74 -3.04
C VAL A 250 -8.91 -2.84 -2.11
N ARG A 251 -7.71 -2.66 -1.53
CA ARG A 251 -7.12 -3.58 -0.56
C ARG A 251 -7.72 -3.45 0.83
N CYS A 252 -7.92 -2.23 1.32
CA CYS A 252 -8.30 -1.99 2.71
C CYS A 252 -9.82 -1.90 2.95
N ASP A 253 -10.62 -1.54 1.94
CA ASP A 253 -12.06 -1.32 2.07
C ASP A 253 -12.88 -2.31 1.23
N ARG A 254 -13.50 -3.29 1.91
CA ARG A 254 -14.27 -4.34 1.23
C ARG A 254 -15.55 -3.81 0.59
N VAL A 255 -16.18 -2.79 1.17
CA VAL A 255 -17.43 -2.25 0.65
C VAL A 255 -17.16 -1.56 -0.69
N LEU A 256 -16.14 -0.70 -0.73
CA LEU A 256 -15.74 0.01 -1.96
C LEU A 256 -15.14 -0.94 -3.00
N SER A 257 -14.36 -1.94 -2.57
CA SER A 257 -13.83 -2.99 -3.44
C SER A 257 -14.96 -3.77 -4.12
N ASN A 258 -15.99 -4.17 -3.37
CA ASN A 258 -17.16 -4.85 -3.91
C ASN A 258 -18.02 -3.92 -4.78
N GLU A 259 -18.18 -2.64 -4.41
CA GLU A 259 -18.87 -1.64 -5.22
C GLU A 259 -18.23 -1.53 -6.61
N LEU A 260 -16.89 -1.42 -6.66
CA LEU A 260 -16.14 -1.35 -7.92
C LEU A 260 -16.27 -2.64 -8.73
N LYS A 261 -16.18 -3.81 -8.06
CA LYS A 261 -16.29 -5.11 -8.74
C LYS A 261 -17.69 -5.38 -9.30
N ASN A 262 -18.74 -4.89 -8.63
CA ASN A 262 -20.14 -5.14 -8.98
C ASN A 262 -20.70 -4.14 -10.00
N LYS A 263 -20.19 -2.91 -10.06
CA LYS A 263 -20.57 -1.93 -11.11
C LYS A 263 -19.94 -2.30 -12.45
N SER A 264 -20.64 -3.13 -13.24
CA SER A 264 -20.14 -3.69 -14.51
C SER A 264 -19.58 -2.63 -15.47
N ASP A 265 -20.26 -1.50 -15.61
CA ASP A 265 -19.91 -0.47 -16.60
C ASP A 265 -18.63 0.27 -16.17
N ALA A 266 -18.59 0.75 -14.92
CA ALA A 266 -17.41 1.42 -14.37
C ALA A 266 -16.19 0.50 -14.31
N LYS A 267 -16.39 -0.78 -13.95
CA LYS A 267 -15.35 -1.80 -13.98
C LYS A 267 -14.84 -2.02 -15.40
N SER A 268 -15.73 -2.20 -16.38
CA SER A 268 -15.35 -2.43 -17.78
C SER A 268 -14.56 -1.25 -18.35
N ASP A 269 -15.01 -0.03 -18.10
CA ASP A 269 -14.31 1.17 -18.57
C ASP A 269 -12.98 1.37 -17.86
N LEU A 270 -12.90 1.09 -16.56
CA LEU A 270 -11.64 1.13 -15.83
C LEU A 270 -10.65 0.09 -16.37
N ILE A 271 -11.08 -1.15 -16.66
CA ILE A 271 -10.20 -2.18 -17.24
C ILE A 271 -9.63 -1.72 -18.59
N LYS A 272 -10.44 -1.06 -19.45
CA LYS A 272 -9.93 -0.50 -20.71
C LYS A 272 -8.82 0.53 -20.46
N VAL A 273 -9.06 1.46 -19.54
CA VAL A 273 -8.05 2.47 -19.14
C VAL A 273 -6.79 1.81 -18.61
N LEU A 274 -6.92 0.82 -17.72
CA LEU A 274 -5.76 0.11 -17.14
C LEU A 274 -4.98 -0.65 -18.21
N ASN A 275 -5.67 -1.24 -19.19
CA ASN A 275 -5.03 -1.91 -20.31
C ASN A 275 -4.23 -0.94 -21.20
N ASP A 276 -4.72 0.27 -21.41
CA ASP A 276 -3.98 1.32 -22.12
C ASP A 276 -2.78 1.80 -21.29
N LEU A 277 -2.97 2.08 -19.99
CA LEU A 277 -1.90 2.51 -19.08
C LEU A 277 -0.82 1.43 -18.88
N SER A 278 -1.17 0.14 -18.95
CA SER A 278 -0.21 -0.96 -18.90
C SER A 278 0.77 -0.94 -20.08
N LYS A 279 0.43 -0.27 -21.17
CA LYS A 279 1.24 -0.13 -22.39
C LYS A 279 1.86 1.25 -22.52
N TYR A 280 1.78 2.08 -21.48
CA TYR A 280 2.24 3.46 -21.51
C TYR A 280 3.78 3.54 -21.47
N GLU A 281 4.41 3.54 -22.65
CA GLU A 281 5.87 3.43 -22.83
C GLU A 281 6.68 4.50 -22.08
N SER A 282 6.11 5.67 -21.83
CA SER A 282 6.82 6.78 -21.18
C SER A 282 7.06 6.58 -19.68
N ASN A 283 6.31 5.68 -19.00
CA ASN A 283 6.42 5.52 -17.56
C ASN A 283 6.12 4.09 -17.07
N GLU A 284 7.18 3.34 -16.80
CA GLU A 284 7.12 1.96 -16.31
C GLU A 284 6.41 1.81 -14.94
N GLN A 285 6.48 2.83 -14.07
CA GLN A 285 5.82 2.79 -12.77
C GLN A 285 4.30 2.81 -12.91
N ILE A 286 3.78 3.56 -13.88
CA ILE A 286 2.37 3.57 -14.24
C ILE A 286 1.98 2.22 -14.84
N GLN A 287 2.80 1.66 -15.74
CA GLN A 287 2.54 0.34 -16.32
C GLN A 287 2.38 -0.73 -15.22
N LEU A 288 3.36 -0.83 -14.33
CA LEU A 288 3.36 -1.82 -13.25
C LEU A 288 2.18 -1.63 -12.30
N LYS A 289 1.86 -0.37 -11.95
CA LYS A 289 0.74 -0.07 -11.05
C LYS A 289 -0.62 -0.35 -11.68
N ALA A 290 -0.77 -0.12 -12.99
CA ALA A 290 -1.96 -0.46 -13.74
C ALA A 290 -2.17 -1.99 -13.76
N ILE A 291 -1.12 -2.75 -14.07
CA ILE A 291 -1.14 -4.23 -14.04
C ILE A 291 -1.50 -4.76 -12.65
N GLU A 292 -0.91 -4.19 -11.60
CA GLU A 292 -1.22 -4.53 -10.21
C GLU A 292 -2.72 -4.33 -9.90
N LEU A 293 -3.28 -3.17 -10.25
CA LEU A 293 -4.70 -2.89 -10.04
C LEU A 293 -5.59 -3.83 -10.86
N THR A 294 -5.24 -4.12 -12.11
CA THR A 294 -5.97 -5.10 -12.93
C THR A 294 -6.01 -6.46 -12.22
N SER A 295 -4.89 -6.93 -11.66
CA SER A 295 -4.84 -8.22 -10.94
C SER A 295 -5.72 -8.27 -9.68
N LEU A 296 -6.09 -7.12 -9.12
CA LEU A 296 -7.02 -7.02 -8.01
C LEU A 296 -8.49 -7.05 -8.44
N LEU A 297 -8.79 -6.61 -9.67
CA LEU A 297 -10.15 -6.39 -10.17
C LEU A 297 -10.70 -7.55 -11.02
N VAL A 298 -9.83 -8.31 -11.69
CA VAL A 298 -10.22 -9.40 -12.59
C VAL A 298 -9.83 -10.78 -12.03
N PRO A 299 -10.58 -11.85 -12.36
CA PRO A 299 -10.18 -13.22 -12.06
C PRO A 299 -8.83 -13.58 -12.68
N GLU A 300 -8.15 -14.59 -12.13
CA GLU A 300 -6.80 -14.95 -12.55
C GLU A 300 -6.75 -15.39 -14.02
N GLU A 301 -7.76 -16.12 -14.49
CA GLU A 301 -7.89 -16.56 -15.88
C GLU A 301 -8.02 -15.40 -16.89
N GLU A 302 -8.73 -14.34 -16.50
CA GLU A 302 -8.87 -13.13 -17.32
C GLU A 302 -7.57 -12.34 -17.32
N PHE A 303 -6.96 -12.18 -16.15
CA PHE A 303 -5.67 -11.52 -15.99
C PHE A 303 -4.59 -12.18 -16.87
N ARG A 304 -4.50 -13.52 -16.86
CA ARG A 304 -3.53 -14.30 -17.66
C ARG A 304 -3.69 -14.11 -19.16
N LYS A 305 -4.92 -13.93 -19.67
CA LYS A 305 -5.17 -13.73 -21.11
C LYS A 305 -4.68 -12.39 -21.60
N GLU A 306 -4.79 -11.35 -20.78
CA GLU A 306 -4.45 -9.97 -21.17
C GLU A 306 -3.02 -9.58 -20.78
N ASN A 307 -2.43 -10.25 -19.78
CA ASN A 307 -1.11 -9.92 -19.24
C ASN A 307 -0.14 -11.09 -19.38
N ASN A 308 0.86 -10.93 -20.26
CA ASN A 308 1.95 -11.88 -20.40
C ASN A 308 2.87 -11.85 -19.16
N ALA A 309 3.00 -12.97 -18.46
CA ALA A 309 3.82 -13.11 -17.25
C ALA A 309 5.31 -12.73 -17.46
N GLU A 310 5.89 -13.02 -18.64
CA GLU A 310 7.24 -12.60 -19.05
C GLU A 310 7.39 -11.08 -19.00
N ARG A 311 6.44 -10.37 -19.61
CA ARG A 311 6.44 -8.90 -19.64
C ARG A 311 6.25 -8.32 -18.24
N VAL A 312 5.29 -8.85 -17.48
CA VAL A 312 5.00 -8.37 -16.12
C VAL A 312 6.22 -8.53 -15.21
N THR A 313 6.87 -9.69 -15.25
CA THR A 313 8.06 -9.98 -14.45
C THR A 313 9.25 -9.14 -14.88
N GLY A 314 9.44 -8.93 -16.19
CA GLY A 314 10.48 -8.05 -16.73
C GLY A 314 10.34 -6.60 -16.25
N LEU A 315 9.13 -6.05 -16.29
CA LEU A 315 8.83 -4.69 -15.79
C LEU A 315 9.09 -4.56 -14.29
N PHE A 316 8.65 -5.56 -13.51
CA PHE A 316 8.94 -5.62 -12.08
C PHE A 316 10.46 -5.62 -11.83
N LEU A 317 11.22 -6.47 -12.52
CA LEU A 317 12.66 -6.58 -12.35
C LEU A 317 13.40 -5.29 -12.67
N GLN A 318 13.03 -4.60 -13.74
CA GLN A 318 13.61 -3.30 -14.10
C GLN A 318 13.41 -2.29 -12.97
N ASN A 319 12.18 -2.18 -12.46
CA ASN A 319 11.83 -1.26 -11.37
C ASN A 319 12.48 -1.65 -10.04
N PHE A 320 12.55 -2.94 -9.74
CA PHE A 320 13.17 -3.48 -8.54
C PHE A 320 14.68 -3.22 -8.53
N ASN A 321 15.36 -3.49 -9.64
CA ASN A 321 16.80 -3.23 -9.78
C ASN A 321 17.12 -1.73 -9.73
N ALA A 322 16.33 -0.88 -10.38
CA ALA A 322 16.47 0.58 -10.29
C ALA A 322 16.27 1.07 -8.85
N ALA A 323 15.31 0.49 -8.11
CA ALA A 323 15.09 0.81 -6.71
C ALA A 323 16.26 0.37 -5.82
N LEU A 324 16.81 -0.83 -6.04
CA LEU A 324 18.00 -1.33 -5.32
C LEU A 324 19.22 -0.42 -5.55
N GLN A 325 19.48 -0.01 -6.80
CA GLN A 325 20.57 0.91 -7.15
C GLN A 325 20.44 2.28 -6.47
N SER A 326 19.21 2.73 -6.20
CA SER A 326 18.99 4.01 -5.54
C SER A 326 19.38 4.03 -4.05
N GLY A 327 19.62 2.85 -3.43
CA GLY A 327 19.94 2.71 -2.01
C GLY A 327 18.82 3.10 -1.05
N LYS A 328 17.61 3.37 -1.55
CA LYS A 328 16.46 3.81 -0.76
C LYS A 328 15.50 2.65 -0.50
N SER A 329 15.58 2.04 0.69
CA SER A 329 14.71 0.92 1.11
C SER A 329 13.21 1.18 0.87
N ASN A 330 12.73 2.40 1.16
CA ASN A 330 11.33 2.79 0.91
C ASN A 330 10.89 2.64 -0.56
N LYS A 331 11.80 2.88 -1.53
CA LYS A 331 11.51 2.69 -2.95
C LYS A 331 11.40 1.21 -3.28
N VAL A 332 12.30 0.39 -2.72
CA VAL A 332 12.28 -1.06 -2.91
C VAL A 332 10.98 -1.65 -2.35
N ASN A 333 10.60 -1.26 -1.13
CA ASN A 333 9.36 -1.74 -0.51
C ASN A 333 8.12 -1.30 -1.29
N ALA A 334 8.11 -0.12 -1.89
CA ALA A 334 7.00 0.31 -2.74
C ALA A 334 6.82 -0.59 -3.99
N VAL A 335 7.93 -1.03 -4.61
CA VAL A 335 7.90 -1.97 -5.74
C VAL A 335 7.47 -3.37 -5.29
N LEU A 336 8.03 -3.86 -4.18
CA LEU A 336 7.67 -5.17 -3.61
C LEU A 336 6.19 -5.24 -3.19
N ARG A 337 5.61 -4.16 -2.64
CA ARG A 337 4.17 -4.12 -2.30
C ARG A 337 3.30 -4.37 -3.52
N GLY A 338 3.67 -3.80 -4.65
CA GLY A 338 2.94 -4.03 -5.89
C GLY A 338 3.10 -5.44 -6.41
N PHE A 339 4.31 -5.99 -6.28
CA PHE A 339 4.63 -7.33 -6.71
C PHE A 339 3.95 -8.43 -5.87
N ARG A 340 3.77 -8.20 -4.57
CA ARG A 340 3.12 -9.16 -3.66
C ARG A 340 1.81 -9.72 -4.21
N ASP A 341 0.96 -8.86 -4.80
CA ASP A 341 -0.34 -9.28 -5.32
C ASP A 341 -0.21 -10.04 -6.64
N LEU A 342 0.86 -9.79 -7.42
CA LEU A 342 1.16 -10.47 -8.69
C LEU A 342 1.76 -11.86 -8.47
N VAL A 343 2.56 -12.04 -7.42
CA VAL A 343 3.20 -13.32 -7.06
C VAL A 343 2.17 -14.39 -6.71
N GLY A 344 0.90 -14.04 -6.46
CA GLY A 344 -0.16 -15.05 -6.32
C GLY A 344 -0.33 -15.93 -7.56
N ASN A 345 -0.05 -15.39 -8.76
CA ASN A 345 -0.21 -16.06 -10.04
C ASN A 345 0.94 -17.05 -10.30
N ASP A 346 0.61 -18.30 -10.60
CA ASP A 346 1.62 -19.35 -10.79
C ASP A 346 2.53 -19.10 -12.02
N ASP A 347 2.00 -18.49 -13.10
CA ASP A 347 2.80 -18.16 -14.29
C ASP A 347 3.85 -17.08 -13.98
N VAL A 348 3.51 -16.12 -13.12
CA VAL A 348 4.45 -15.10 -12.63
C VAL A 348 5.54 -15.75 -11.78
N LYS A 349 5.22 -16.74 -10.92
CA LYS A 349 6.24 -17.45 -10.13
C LYS A 349 7.22 -18.21 -11.01
N GLU A 350 6.73 -18.90 -12.05
CA GLU A 350 7.60 -19.59 -13.00
C GLU A 350 8.55 -18.61 -13.67
N GLU A 351 8.05 -17.44 -14.04
CA GLU A 351 8.83 -16.45 -14.75
C GLU A 351 9.87 -15.75 -13.87
N VAL A 352 9.57 -15.52 -12.59
CA VAL A 352 10.53 -15.06 -11.58
C VAL A 352 11.75 -15.99 -11.50
N ILE A 353 11.53 -17.29 -11.67
CA ILE A 353 12.60 -18.29 -11.69
C ILE A 353 13.35 -18.24 -13.01
N LYS A 354 12.65 -18.26 -14.15
CA LYS A 354 13.24 -18.21 -15.50
C LYS A 354 14.12 -16.98 -15.71
N GLN A 355 13.69 -15.82 -15.20
CA GLN A 355 14.43 -14.56 -15.28
C GLN A 355 15.44 -14.35 -14.14
N ASN A 356 15.67 -15.37 -13.30
CA ASN A 356 16.64 -15.35 -12.18
C ASN A 356 16.43 -14.17 -11.20
N ALA A 357 15.18 -13.82 -10.92
CA ALA A 357 14.80 -12.73 -10.04
C ALA A 357 14.86 -13.11 -8.55
N LEU A 358 14.56 -14.37 -8.23
CA LEU A 358 14.40 -14.88 -6.87
C LEU A 358 15.63 -14.65 -5.97
N PRO A 359 16.89 -14.89 -6.41
CA PRO A 359 18.07 -14.66 -5.57
C PRO A 359 18.20 -13.21 -5.08
N SER A 360 17.86 -12.22 -5.93
CA SER A 360 17.90 -10.81 -5.56
C SER A 360 16.85 -10.46 -4.49
N ILE A 361 15.67 -11.07 -4.59
CA ILE A 361 14.60 -10.92 -3.58
C ILE A 361 15.02 -11.56 -2.25
N ILE A 362 15.58 -12.77 -2.29
CA ILE A 362 16.09 -13.47 -1.10
C ILE A 362 17.18 -12.65 -0.41
N LYS A 363 18.13 -12.12 -1.18
CA LYS A 363 19.19 -11.25 -0.65
C LYS A 363 18.60 -10.03 0.05
N PHE A 364 17.64 -9.34 -0.58
CA PHE A 364 16.99 -8.18 0.03
C PHE A 364 16.19 -8.54 1.30
N ALA A 365 15.52 -9.70 1.30
CA ALA A 365 14.82 -10.21 2.47
C ALA A 365 15.77 -10.50 3.64
N LYS A 366 16.97 -11.04 3.37
CA LYS A 366 18.02 -11.26 4.38
C LYS A 366 18.58 -9.95 4.96
N GLU A 367 18.63 -8.89 4.15
CA GLU A 367 19.13 -7.58 4.58
C GLU A 367 18.07 -6.77 5.36
N THR A 368 16.79 -7.20 5.32
CA THR A 368 15.66 -6.47 5.90
C THR A 368 15.03 -7.25 7.06
N ASN A 369 15.43 -6.95 8.29
CA ASN A 369 14.94 -7.68 9.49
C ASN A 369 13.57 -7.21 9.99
N ASP A 370 13.16 -6.02 9.59
CA ASP A 370 12.10 -5.26 10.26
C ASP A 370 10.77 -5.20 9.50
N ASP A 371 10.76 -5.59 8.23
CA ASP A 371 9.62 -5.51 7.33
C ASP A 371 9.22 -6.93 6.90
N PRO A 372 7.98 -7.39 7.13
CA PRO A 372 7.54 -8.72 6.73
C PRO A 372 7.38 -8.88 5.22
N LEU A 373 7.26 -7.79 4.45
CA LEU A 373 6.90 -7.82 3.04
C LEU A 373 7.86 -8.65 2.14
N PRO A 374 9.20 -8.54 2.25
CA PRO A 374 10.09 -9.39 1.46
C PRO A 374 9.90 -10.87 1.78
N LEU A 375 9.66 -11.20 3.06
CA LEU A 375 9.41 -12.58 3.51
C LEU A 375 8.04 -13.08 3.03
N GLU A 376 7.01 -12.23 2.95
CA GLU A 376 5.71 -12.58 2.37
C GLU A 376 5.87 -13.06 0.91
N ILE A 377 6.68 -12.36 0.12
CA ILE A 377 6.95 -12.72 -1.27
C ILE A 377 7.73 -14.03 -1.34
N VAL A 378 8.81 -14.18 -0.56
CA VAL A 378 9.57 -15.43 -0.51
C VAL A 378 8.69 -16.60 -0.07
N TYR A 379 7.81 -16.38 0.91
CA TYR A 379 6.87 -17.39 1.37
C TYR A 379 5.90 -17.79 0.25
N ALA A 380 5.32 -16.85 -0.48
CA ALA A 380 4.46 -17.15 -1.63
C ALA A 380 5.20 -17.93 -2.73
N MET A 381 6.50 -17.67 -2.92
CA MET A 381 7.35 -18.41 -3.86
C MET A 381 7.60 -19.87 -3.44
N THR A 382 7.55 -20.21 -2.15
CA THR A 382 7.76 -21.60 -1.68
C THR A 382 6.70 -22.60 -2.19
N PHE A 383 5.58 -22.10 -2.72
CA PHE A 383 4.53 -22.92 -3.33
C PHE A 383 4.88 -23.37 -4.76
N ASN A 384 5.94 -22.84 -5.36
CA ASN A 384 6.52 -23.36 -6.58
C ASN A 384 7.69 -24.30 -6.24
N THR A 385 7.69 -25.50 -6.82
CA THR A 385 8.66 -26.57 -6.53
C THR A 385 10.11 -26.16 -6.83
N ASP A 386 10.36 -25.43 -7.91
CA ASP A 386 11.72 -25.03 -8.30
C ASP A 386 12.21 -23.83 -7.49
N ALA A 387 11.34 -22.86 -7.20
CA ALA A 387 11.66 -21.79 -6.25
C ALA A 387 11.98 -22.35 -4.86
N LYS A 388 11.22 -23.34 -4.38
CA LYS A 388 11.48 -24.03 -3.10
C LYS A 388 12.89 -24.63 -3.07
N LYS A 389 13.35 -25.28 -4.15
CA LYS A 389 14.72 -25.83 -4.24
C LYS A 389 15.77 -24.73 -4.10
N ILE A 390 15.64 -23.64 -4.85
CA ILE A 390 16.56 -22.48 -4.80
C ILE A 390 16.63 -21.90 -3.39
N ILE A 391 15.49 -21.78 -2.71
CA ILE A 391 15.43 -21.29 -1.32
C ILE A 391 16.15 -22.26 -0.36
N CYS A 392 15.92 -23.57 -0.50
CA CYS A 392 16.54 -24.59 0.34
C CYS A 392 18.07 -24.70 0.15
N GLU A 393 18.58 -24.40 -1.04
CA GLU A 393 20.03 -24.39 -1.33
C GLU A 393 20.75 -23.21 -0.64
N GLY A 394 20.03 -22.12 -0.34
CA GLY A 394 20.56 -20.94 0.33
C GLY A 394 20.67 -21.09 1.86
N THR A 395 21.64 -21.87 2.34
CA THR A 395 21.82 -22.18 3.77
C THR A 395 21.82 -20.95 4.68
N GLU A 396 22.52 -19.88 4.28
CA GLU A 396 22.57 -18.63 5.05
C GLU A 396 21.20 -17.96 5.21
N PHE A 397 20.34 -18.03 4.18
CA PHE A 397 19.00 -17.48 4.24
C PHE A 397 18.11 -18.35 5.13
N VAL A 398 18.22 -19.67 5.02
CA VAL A 398 17.46 -20.62 5.87
C VAL A 398 17.81 -20.41 7.35
N ASP A 399 19.08 -20.27 7.69
CA ASP A 399 19.51 -20.02 9.07
C ASP A 399 19.02 -18.66 9.57
N HIS A 400 18.99 -17.64 8.70
CA HIS A 400 18.42 -16.35 9.03
C HIS A 400 16.91 -16.45 9.31
N VAL A 401 16.14 -17.14 8.47
CA VAL A 401 14.70 -17.35 8.67
C VAL A 401 14.43 -18.12 9.97
N LYS A 402 15.28 -19.10 10.34
CA LYS A 402 15.18 -19.79 11.65
C LYS A 402 15.27 -18.82 12.82
N GLN A 403 16.21 -17.86 12.77
CA GLN A 403 16.35 -16.84 13.82
C GLN A 403 15.13 -15.91 13.87
N LEU A 404 14.57 -15.55 12.71
CA LEU A 404 13.41 -14.66 12.63
C LEU A 404 12.12 -15.26 13.22
N ARG A 405 12.04 -16.57 13.42
CA ARG A 405 10.91 -17.21 14.13
C ARG A 405 10.71 -16.63 15.53
N ASP A 406 11.80 -16.27 16.20
CA ASP A 406 11.78 -15.74 17.57
C ASP A 406 11.74 -14.20 17.60
N SER A 407 11.47 -13.55 16.46
CA SER A 407 11.37 -12.09 16.38
C SER A 407 10.22 -11.55 17.25
N GLU A 408 10.47 -10.42 17.93
CA GLU A 408 9.44 -9.68 18.67
C GLU A 408 8.31 -9.16 17.76
N LYS A 409 8.62 -8.96 16.47
CA LYS A 409 7.65 -8.56 15.46
C LYS A 409 6.82 -9.75 15.00
N LYS A 410 5.56 -9.77 15.42
CA LYS A 410 4.62 -10.86 15.15
C LYS A 410 4.48 -11.20 13.67
N ASP A 411 4.36 -10.19 12.79
CA ASP A 411 4.19 -10.43 11.36
C ASP A 411 5.43 -11.08 10.72
N VAL A 412 6.63 -10.63 11.13
CA VAL A 412 7.90 -11.21 10.67
C VAL A 412 8.05 -12.64 11.17
N SER A 413 7.80 -12.88 12.47
CA SER A 413 7.81 -14.22 13.06
C SER A 413 6.82 -15.15 12.36
N LYS A 414 5.61 -14.67 12.06
CA LYS A 414 4.58 -15.42 11.32
C LYS A 414 5.04 -15.81 9.93
N MET A 415 5.64 -14.90 9.17
CA MET A 415 6.18 -15.21 7.84
C MET A 415 7.35 -16.19 7.91
N ALA A 416 8.23 -16.05 8.91
CA ALA A 416 9.35 -16.97 9.11
C ALA A 416 8.86 -18.40 9.40
N HIS A 417 7.86 -18.56 10.26
CA HIS A 417 7.20 -19.85 10.49
C HIS A 417 6.59 -20.42 9.20
N GLY A 418 5.93 -19.57 8.40
CA GLY A 418 5.42 -19.88 7.05
C GLY A 418 6.45 -20.55 6.15
N ILE A 419 7.57 -19.87 5.97
CA ILE A 419 8.66 -20.34 5.12
C ILE A 419 9.20 -21.65 5.66
N MET A 420 9.56 -21.71 6.96
CA MET A 420 10.14 -22.91 7.59
C MET A 420 9.23 -24.13 7.46
N TRP A 421 7.92 -23.95 7.62
CA TRP A 421 6.97 -25.02 7.41
C TRP A 421 7.08 -25.60 6.01
N LYS A 422 7.05 -24.76 4.98
CA LYS A 422 7.12 -25.23 3.59
C LYS A 422 8.48 -25.85 3.27
N ILE A 423 9.61 -25.35 3.80
CA ILE A 423 10.94 -25.86 3.42
C ILE A 423 11.40 -27.09 4.22
N GLU A 424 11.10 -27.18 5.52
CA GLU A 424 11.64 -28.22 6.40
C GLU A 424 10.55 -29.12 7.01
N ASP A 425 9.44 -28.55 7.45
CA ASP A 425 8.53 -29.27 8.36
C ASP A 425 7.42 -30.02 7.61
N GLU A 426 6.96 -29.53 6.45
CA GLU A 426 5.88 -30.15 5.66
C GLU A 426 6.17 -31.63 5.32
N GLU A 427 7.41 -31.95 4.91
CA GLU A 427 7.82 -33.32 4.58
C GLU A 427 8.05 -34.19 5.82
N LYS A 428 8.65 -33.62 6.88
CA LYS A 428 8.84 -34.32 8.17
C LYS A 428 7.49 -34.66 8.82
N PHE A 429 6.52 -33.76 8.73
CA PHE A 429 5.17 -33.96 9.27
C PHE A 429 4.36 -34.95 8.45
N LYS A 430 4.44 -34.93 7.11
CA LYS A 430 3.84 -35.95 6.23
C LYS A 430 4.30 -37.36 6.63
N GLN A 431 5.61 -37.55 6.88
CA GLN A 431 6.18 -38.85 7.26
C GLN A 431 5.68 -39.35 8.64
N ARG A 432 5.51 -38.45 9.64
CA ARG A 432 4.92 -38.81 10.95
C ARG A 432 3.47 -39.28 10.84
N GLY A 433 2.68 -38.64 9.98
CA GLY A 433 1.28 -39.01 9.75
C GLY A 433 1.11 -40.35 9.01
N GLU A 434 2.04 -40.69 8.13
CA GLU A 434 2.03 -41.97 7.39
C GLU A 434 2.54 -43.15 8.23
N GLN A 435 3.55 -42.94 9.09
CA GLN A 435 4.04 -43.99 10.00
C GLN A 435 2.97 -44.45 10.98
N LYS A 436 2.15 -43.54 11.54
CA LYS A 436 0.99 -43.89 12.38
C LYS A 436 -0.08 -44.72 11.66
N ASN A 437 -0.20 -44.61 10.34
CA ASN A 437 -1.19 -45.35 9.55
C ASN A 437 -0.69 -46.73 9.06
N LYS A 438 0.63 -47.00 9.08
CA LYS A 438 1.22 -48.27 8.63
C LYS A 438 1.37 -49.32 9.74
N GLU A 439 1.30 -48.94 11.02
CA GLU A 439 1.34 -49.86 12.17
C GLU A 439 -0.05 -50.43 12.54
N LYS A 440 -0.84 -50.90 11.57
CA LYS A 440 -2.00 -51.77 11.86
C LYS A 440 -1.57 -53.23 11.72
N PRO A 441 -1.64 -54.09 12.77
CA PRO A 441 -1.29 -55.49 12.63
C PRO A 441 -2.32 -56.21 11.77
N GLN A 442 -1.84 -56.88 10.72
CA GLN A 442 -2.49 -58.10 10.24
C GLN A 442 -2.40 -59.13 11.35
N ASN A 443 -3.51 -59.72 11.78
CA ASN A 443 -3.55 -61.17 11.98
C ASN A 443 -4.95 -61.76 12.10
N ASP A 444 -4.94 -63.03 11.72
CA ASP A 444 -6.02 -63.97 11.52
C ASP A 444 -6.83 -64.35 12.78
N LYS A 445 -7.99 -64.93 12.47
CA LYS A 445 -8.92 -65.70 13.30
C LYS A 445 -8.28 -66.44 14.49
N SER A 446 -8.79 -66.21 15.71
CA SER A 446 -9.39 -67.22 16.61
C SER A 446 -9.55 -66.70 18.05
N GLY A 447 -10.65 -67.09 18.71
CA GLY A 447 -10.79 -67.13 20.17
C GLY A 447 -11.56 -65.99 20.83
N ASP A 448 -12.70 -66.33 21.44
CA ASP A 448 -13.47 -65.52 22.38
C ASP A 448 -12.62 -65.04 23.56
N ASP A 449 -12.57 -63.72 23.83
CA ASP A 449 -12.75 -63.18 25.17
C ASP A 449 -13.02 -61.66 25.15
N ALA A 450 -13.84 -61.21 26.09
CA ALA A 450 -14.34 -59.85 26.17
C ALA A 450 -13.28 -58.88 26.71
N SER A 451 -12.74 -58.00 25.87
CA SER A 451 -12.11 -56.76 26.35
C SER A 451 -12.12 -55.65 25.30
N LYS A 452 -12.84 -54.57 25.63
CA LYS A 452 -12.90 -53.23 25.03
C LYS A 452 -11.96 -52.98 23.83
N GLY A 453 -12.55 -52.97 22.64
CA GLY A 453 -11.94 -52.37 21.46
C GLY A 453 -11.73 -50.87 21.68
N ARG A 454 -10.47 -50.44 21.71
CA ARG A 454 -10.07 -49.03 21.58
C ARG A 454 -10.12 -48.68 20.09
N SER A 455 -11.10 -47.87 19.69
CA SER A 455 -11.26 -47.37 18.33
C SER A 455 -10.25 -46.26 18.02
N ASP A 456 -9.97 -46.06 16.72
CA ASP A 456 -9.19 -44.96 16.11
C ASP A 456 -9.70 -43.52 16.44
N THR A 457 -10.52 -43.35 17.48
CA THR A 457 -11.16 -42.09 17.90
C THR A 457 -10.37 -41.30 18.94
N ASP A 458 -9.28 -41.84 19.49
CA ASP A 458 -8.53 -41.19 20.59
C ASP A 458 -7.70 -39.95 20.13
N SER A 459 -7.69 -39.58 18.84
CA SER A 459 -6.99 -38.39 18.33
C SER A 459 -7.89 -37.29 17.75
N ILE A 460 -9.20 -37.51 17.60
CA ILE A 460 -10.12 -36.49 17.06
C ILE A 460 -10.67 -35.68 18.24
N GLN A 461 -10.23 -34.42 18.37
CA GLN A 461 -10.72 -33.51 19.40
C GLN A 461 -11.90 -32.67 18.93
N TYR A 462 -11.97 -32.38 17.62
CA TYR A 462 -12.96 -31.48 17.02
C TYR A 462 -13.79 -32.20 15.95
N ASP A 463 -15.07 -31.87 15.88
CA ASP A 463 -15.94 -32.30 14.78
C ASP A 463 -15.52 -31.63 13.48
N MET A 464 -15.10 -30.36 13.54
CA MET A 464 -14.64 -29.62 12.37
C MET A 464 -13.67 -28.50 12.71
N MET A 465 -12.78 -28.21 11.76
CA MET A 465 -11.97 -26.99 11.73
C MET A 465 -12.55 -26.05 10.67
N ILE A 466 -12.66 -24.77 10.98
CA ILE A 466 -13.02 -23.73 10.00
C ILE A 466 -11.75 -23.00 9.56
N SER A 467 -11.38 -23.20 8.30
CA SER A 467 -10.32 -22.44 7.63
C SER A 467 -10.94 -21.29 6.85
N TYR A 468 -10.54 -20.06 7.19
CA TYR A 468 -11.12 -18.84 6.61
C TYR A 468 -10.10 -17.71 6.51
N CYS A 469 -10.36 -16.75 5.63
CA CYS A 469 -9.60 -15.50 5.62
C CYS A 469 -10.16 -14.57 6.71
N TRP A 470 -9.29 -13.80 7.37
CA TRP A 470 -9.73 -12.80 8.37
C TRP A 470 -10.67 -11.75 7.78
N ALA A 471 -10.54 -11.47 6.48
CA ALA A 471 -11.65 -10.88 5.77
C ALA A 471 -12.76 -11.90 5.65
N GLN A 472 -13.98 -11.73 6.14
CA GLN A 472 -14.95 -12.83 6.40
C GLN A 472 -14.92 -13.38 7.83
N LYS A 473 -14.15 -12.78 8.76
CA LYS A 473 -14.23 -13.06 10.20
C LYS A 473 -15.66 -13.05 10.73
N ASP A 474 -16.41 -11.97 10.47
CA ASP A 474 -17.75 -11.80 11.04
C ASP A 474 -18.71 -12.92 10.61
N LEU A 475 -18.66 -13.32 9.34
CA LEU A 475 -19.49 -14.41 8.82
C LEU A 475 -19.03 -15.78 9.37
N CYS A 476 -17.72 -16.04 9.39
CA CYS A 476 -17.20 -17.32 9.90
C CYS A 476 -17.41 -17.48 11.42
N HIS A 477 -17.41 -16.39 12.18
CA HIS A 477 -17.75 -16.38 13.60
C HIS A 477 -19.23 -16.72 13.80
N LYS A 478 -20.15 -16.16 12.99
CA LYS A 478 -21.57 -16.53 13.01
C LYS A 478 -21.80 -18.00 12.65
N ILE A 479 -21.10 -18.51 11.63
CA ILE A 479 -21.15 -19.93 11.25
C ILE A 479 -20.70 -20.79 12.44
N ASN A 480 -19.59 -20.42 13.08
CA ASN A 480 -19.08 -21.13 14.24
C ASN A 480 -20.05 -21.11 15.43
N ASP A 481 -20.53 -19.94 15.81
CA ASP A 481 -21.47 -19.78 16.93
C ASP A 481 -22.73 -20.62 16.70
N ARG A 482 -23.20 -20.71 15.44
CA ARG A 482 -24.34 -21.57 15.10
C ARG A 482 -24.02 -23.05 15.22
N LEU A 483 -22.85 -23.49 14.75
CA LEU A 483 -22.41 -24.89 14.85
C LEU A 483 -22.22 -25.31 16.32
N GLU A 484 -21.67 -24.44 17.16
CA GLU A 484 -21.52 -24.66 18.59
C GLU A 484 -22.90 -24.75 19.28
N GLN A 485 -23.86 -23.90 18.92
CA GLN A 485 -25.25 -23.98 19.40
C GLN A 485 -25.94 -25.29 19.02
N ASP A 486 -25.63 -25.81 17.83
CA ASP A 486 -26.15 -27.10 17.34
C ASP A 486 -25.39 -28.30 17.95
N GLY A 487 -24.41 -28.05 18.84
CA GLY A 487 -23.72 -29.07 19.66
C GLY A 487 -22.42 -29.62 19.09
N TYR A 488 -21.87 -29.03 18.03
CA TYR A 488 -20.60 -29.44 17.44
C TYR A 488 -19.39 -28.84 18.14
N LYS A 489 -18.31 -29.60 18.26
CA LYS A 489 -17.00 -29.09 18.69
C LYS A 489 -16.26 -28.54 17.49
N VAL A 490 -16.09 -27.23 17.44
CA VAL A 490 -15.44 -26.56 16.31
C VAL A 490 -14.12 -25.94 16.73
N TRP A 491 -13.10 -26.11 15.89
CA TRP A 491 -11.86 -25.34 16.00
C TRP A 491 -11.94 -24.13 15.06
N LEU A 492 -11.71 -22.94 15.62
CA LEU A 492 -11.70 -21.67 14.89
C LEU A 492 -10.62 -20.77 15.51
N ASP A 493 -9.70 -20.26 14.69
CA ASP A 493 -8.75 -19.23 15.13
C ASP A 493 -9.49 -17.90 15.36
N ARG A 494 -9.85 -17.59 16.61
CA ARG A 494 -10.56 -16.35 17.00
C ARG A 494 -9.64 -15.18 17.36
N ASP A 495 -8.43 -15.47 17.84
CA ASP A 495 -7.57 -14.53 18.58
C ASP A 495 -6.25 -14.19 17.90
N GLU A 496 -6.08 -14.55 16.62
CA GLU A 496 -4.84 -14.39 15.87
C GLU A 496 -3.70 -15.09 16.62
N MET A 497 -3.69 -16.42 16.50
CA MET A 497 -2.80 -17.29 17.29
C MET A 497 -1.40 -16.69 17.48
N ARG A 498 -1.02 -16.51 18.75
CA ARG A 498 0.33 -16.09 19.16
C ARG A 498 1.30 -17.28 19.00
N GLY A 499 2.38 -17.13 18.25
CA GLY A 499 3.44 -18.14 18.16
C GLY A 499 3.32 -19.07 16.96
N SER A 500 3.54 -20.38 17.13
CA SER A 500 3.65 -21.42 16.08
C SER A 500 2.32 -21.70 15.34
N ILE A 501 1.76 -20.67 14.71
CA ILE A 501 0.45 -20.66 14.03
C ILE A 501 0.27 -21.90 13.15
N ILE A 502 1.34 -22.33 12.48
CA ILE A 502 1.27 -23.40 11.49
C ILE A 502 1.31 -24.80 12.11
N GLU A 503 2.03 -24.99 13.22
CA GLU A 503 2.02 -26.27 13.93
C GLU A 503 0.65 -26.49 14.58
N SER A 504 0.08 -25.46 15.21
CA SER A 504 -1.28 -25.53 15.76
C SER A 504 -2.36 -25.65 14.68
N MET A 505 -2.19 -25.02 13.50
CA MET A 505 -3.05 -25.24 12.33
C MET A 505 -2.97 -26.69 11.84
N ALA A 506 -1.77 -27.25 11.72
CA ALA A 506 -1.58 -28.63 11.28
C ALA A 506 -2.22 -29.61 12.27
N GLU A 507 -1.99 -29.41 13.57
CA GLU A 507 -2.64 -30.17 14.63
C GLU A 507 -4.16 -30.04 14.59
N ALA A 508 -4.70 -28.84 14.36
CA ALA A 508 -6.14 -28.62 14.24
C ALA A 508 -6.74 -29.41 13.06
N ILE A 509 -6.06 -29.43 11.92
CA ILE A 509 -6.48 -30.22 10.75
C ILE A 509 -6.40 -31.73 11.05
N GLU A 510 -5.37 -32.19 11.77
CA GLU A 510 -5.21 -33.60 12.15
C GLU A 510 -6.23 -34.07 13.21
N GLN A 511 -6.61 -33.18 14.12
CA GLN A 511 -7.54 -33.47 15.22
C GLN A 511 -9.01 -33.20 14.86
N SER A 512 -9.29 -32.81 13.61
CA SER A 512 -10.63 -32.49 13.14
C SER A 512 -11.19 -33.56 12.20
N ARG A 513 -12.47 -33.90 12.38
CA ARG A 513 -13.15 -34.88 11.50
C ARG A 513 -13.46 -34.30 10.11
N PHE A 514 -13.77 -33.01 10.04
CA PHE A 514 -14.02 -32.26 8.81
C PHE A 514 -13.20 -30.96 8.77
N VAL A 515 -12.90 -30.48 7.57
CA VAL A 515 -12.28 -29.16 7.38
C VAL A 515 -13.20 -28.33 6.50
N LEU A 516 -13.81 -27.29 7.07
CA LEU A 516 -14.61 -26.33 6.32
C LEU A 516 -13.67 -25.31 5.68
N ILE A 517 -13.70 -25.19 4.36
CA ILE A 517 -12.89 -24.21 3.62
C ILE A 517 -13.81 -23.08 3.17
N CYS A 518 -13.69 -21.93 3.83
CA CYS A 518 -14.46 -20.72 3.52
C CYS A 518 -13.84 -19.98 2.33
N MET A 519 -14.27 -20.35 1.12
CA MET A 519 -13.76 -19.86 -0.15
C MET A 519 -14.21 -18.42 -0.42
N SER A 520 -13.22 -17.60 -0.76
CA SER A 520 -13.38 -16.21 -1.18
C SER A 520 -12.17 -15.78 -2.01
N SER A 521 -12.25 -14.61 -2.65
CA SER A 521 -11.13 -14.00 -3.37
C SER A 521 -9.95 -13.71 -2.43
N ASN A 522 -10.21 -13.31 -1.18
CA ASN A 522 -9.17 -13.09 -0.18
C ASN A 522 -8.57 -14.39 0.35
N TYR A 523 -9.38 -15.43 0.53
CA TYR A 523 -8.91 -16.77 0.90
C TYR A 523 -7.94 -17.31 -0.16
N LYS A 524 -8.29 -17.17 -1.45
CA LYS A 524 -7.44 -17.60 -2.56
C LYS A 524 -6.08 -16.89 -2.58
N LYS A 525 -6.03 -15.62 -2.18
CA LYS A 525 -4.81 -14.79 -2.17
C LYS A 525 -3.95 -15.01 -0.91
N SER A 526 -4.52 -15.53 0.17
CA SER A 526 -3.82 -15.74 1.43
C SER A 526 -2.88 -16.94 1.38
N THR A 527 -1.58 -16.69 1.52
CA THR A 527 -0.54 -17.72 1.55
C THR A 527 -0.75 -18.73 2.69
N ASN A 528 -1.21 -18.27 3.86
CA ASN A 528 -1.52 -19.15 5.00
C ASN A 528 -2.74 -20.04 4.71
N CYS A 529 -3.82 -19.47 4.17
CA CYS A 529 -5.01 -20.23 3.80
C CYS A 529 -4.70 -21.27 2.71
N LYS A 530 -3.80 -20.94 1.78
CA LYS A 530 -3.29 -21.89 0.78
C LYS A 530 -2.51 -23.02 1.44
N ALA A 531 -1.63 -22.74 2.40
CA ALA A 531 -0.91 -23.76 3.16
C ALA A 531 -1.85 -24.72 3.90
N GLU A 532 -2.87 -24.19 4.59
CA GLU A 532 -3.90 -24.99 5.30
C GLU A 532 -4.65 -25.90 4.33
N ALA A 533 -5.12 -25.34 3.22
CA ALA A 533 -5.89 -26.05 2.23
C ALA A 533 -5.08 -27.15 1.54
N GLU A 534 -3.83 -26.87 1.14
CA GLU A 534 -2.90 -27.87 0.59
C GLU A 534 -2.59 -28.98 1.58
N TYR A 535 -2.37 -28.64 2.86
CA TYR A 535 -2.10 -29.63 3.88
C TYR A 535 -3.32 -30.54 4.13
N ALA A 536 -4.52 -29.98 4.28
CA ALA A 536 -5.76 -30.74 4.41
C ALA A 536 -6.02 -31.63 3.18
N PHE A 537 -5.74 -31.12 1.97
CA PHE A 537 -5.88 -31.88 0.73
C PHE A 537 -4.89 -33.05 0.67
N ASN A 538 -3.62 -32.81 0.96
CA ASN A 538 -2.56 -33.82 0.97
C ASN A 538 -2.82 -34.92 2.02
N ARG A 539 -3.39 -34.56 3.17
CA ARG A 539 -3.85 -35.50 4.21
C ARG A 539 -5.11 -36.28 3.83
N LYS A 540 -5.74 -35.97 2.69
CA LYS A 540 -7.04 -36.52 2.29
C LYS A 540 -8.12 -36.28 3.34
N SER A 541 -8.05 -35.15 4.05
CA SER A 541 -9.06 -34.75 5.04
C SER A 541 -10.42 -34.57 4.37
N LYS A 542 -11.51 -34.73 5.13
CA LYS A 542 -12.88 -34.54 4.63
C LYS A 542 -13.17 -33.04 4.52
N ILE A 543 -12.83 -32.47 3.37
CA ILE A 543 -13.02 -31.05 3.06
C ILE A 543 -14.46 -30.77 2.65
N ILE A 544 -15.07 -29.74 3.24
CA ILE A 544 -16.37 -29.19 2.87
C ILE A 544 -16.16 -27.74 2.40
N PRO A 545 -16.27 -27.46 1.10
CA PRO A 545 -16.13 -26.09 0.58
C PRO A 545 -17.36 -25.25 0.90
N LEU A 546 -17.15 -24.02 1.39
CA LEU A 546 -18.19 -23.01 1.63
C LEU A 546 -17.90 -21.79 0.76
N ILE A 547 -18.90 -21.24 0.06
CA ILE A 547 -18.77 -19.95 -0.61
C ILE A 547 -19.20 -18.87 0.37
N VAL A 548 -18.30 -17.95 0.71
CA VAL A 548 -18.53 -16.88 1.71
C VAL A 548 -18.37 -15.47 1.12
N GLU A 549 -18.31 -15.37 -0.21
CA GLU A 549 -18.23 -14.11 -0.95
C GLU A 549 -19.26 -14.10 -2.09
N PRO A 550 -20.11 -13.06 -2.21
CA PRO A 550 -21.09 -12.92 -3.30
C PRO A 550 -20.48 -13.08 -4.67
N GLN A 551 -21.12 -13.92 -5.49
CA GLN A 551 -20.73 -14.17 -6.89
C GLN A 551 -19.31 -14.73 -7.06
N TYR A 552 -18.69 -15.22 -5.98
CA TYR A 552 -17.36 -15.80 -6.06
C TYR A 552 -17.42 -17.17 -6.71
N LYS A 553 -16.56 -17.37 -7.72
CA LYS A 553 -16.35 -18.65 -8.37
C LYS A 553 -14.90 -19.06 -8.19
N ALA A 554 -14.70 -20.18 -7.48
CA ALA A 554 -13.36 -20.72 -7.28
C ALA A 554 -12.73 -21.14 -8.62
N ASP A 555 -11.50 -20.72 -8.83
CA ASP A 555 -10.66 -20.97 -10.01
C ASP A 555 -9.21 -21.30 -9.58
N GLY A 556 -8.36 -21.68 -10.53
CA GLY A 556 -6.97 -22.08 -10.27
C GLY A 556 -6.83 -23.17 -9.20
N TRP A 557 -5.88 -22.98 -8.26
CA TRP A 557 -5.58 -23.95 -7.21
C TRP A 557 -6.79 -24.24 -6.29
N LEU A 558 -7.58 -23.21 -5.97
CA LEU A 558 -8.74 -23.37 -5.08
C LEU A 558 -9.89 -24.06 -5.80
N GLY A 559 -10.07 -23.77 -7.10
CA GLY A 559 -11.01 -24.48 -7.96
C GLY A 559 -10.69 -25.97 -8.09
N PHE A 560 -9.40 -26.33 -8.26
CA PHE A 560 -8.96 -27.73 -8.29
C PHE A 560 -9.23 -28.45 -6.95
N LEU A 561 -8.98 -27.76 -5.83
CA LEU A 561 -9.22 -28.30 -4.50
C LEU A 561 -10.72 -28.52 -4.20
N ALA A 562 -11.57 -27.56 -4.60
CA ALA A 562 -13.01 -27.68 -4.51
C ALA A 562 -13.51 -28.85 -5.39
N GLY A 563 -13.01 -28.97 -6.63
CA GLY A 563 -13.26 -30.10 -7.52
C GLY A 563 -14.75 -30.39 -7.72
N SER A 564 -15.14 -31.67 -7.68
CA SER A 564 -16.54 -32.14 -7.77
C SER A 564 -17.29 -32.14 -6.42
N LYS A 565 -16.72 -31.54 -5.37
CA LYS A 565 -17.37 -31.52 -4.05
C LYS A 565 -18.60 -30.61 -4.09
N ILE A 566 -19.66 -31.02 -3.40
CA ILE A 566 -20.83 -30.16 -3.16
C ILE A 566 -20.35 -29.01 -2.25
N TYR A 567 -20.53 -27.78 -2.71
CA TYR A 567 -20.27 -26.59 -1.91
C TYR A 567 -21.56 -26.06 -1.29
N VAL A 568 -21.44 -25.37 -0.16
CA VAL A 568 -22.56 -24.68 0.49
C VAL A 568 -22.39 -23.17 0.31
N ASP A 569 -23.43 -22.50 -0.18
CA ASP A 569 -23.40 -21.06 -0.42
C ASP A 569 -23.93 -20.28 0.81
N PHE A 570 -23.08 -19.42 1.36
CA PHE A 570 -23.37 -18.50 2.45
C PHE A 570 -23.30 -17.03 1.99
N ALA A 571 -23.08 -16.77 0.71
CA ALA A 571 -22.76 -15.44 0.23
C ALA A 571 -23.89 -14.40 0.40
N ASP A 572 -25.14 -14.85 0.47
CA ASP A 572 -26.33 -14.00 0.62
C ASP A 572 -26.94 -14.01 2.05
N LYS A 573 -26.22 -14.53 3.06
CA LYS A 573 -26.70 -14.71 4.45
C LYS A 573 -25.80 -14.01 5.46
#